data_AF-F5XDL9-F1
#
_entry.id   AF-F5XDL9-F1
#
_cell.length_a   1.000
_cell.length_b   1.000
_cell.length_c   1.000
_cell.angle_alpha   90.00
_cell.angle_beta   90.00
_cell.angle_gamma   90.00
#
_symmetry.space_group_name_H-M   'P 1'
#
loop_
_entity.id
_entity.type
_entity.pdbx_description
1 polymer ?
#
loop_
_entity_poly.entity_id
_entity_poly.type
_entity_poly.pdbx_seq_one_letter_code
_entity_poly.pdbx_strand_id
1 'polypeptide(L)'
;MAGGSRYQMRQRMFSIGNDFFITDAQGQTAFKVDGKLLRVRSTLFFEDAGGNQLYKIQERMLRVRDSMTIERPDGSAAAKVHNALITPLRDRWTIDIPGGAGMSTKGNIVNHEYRIEQGGAVVATVSKRWFRIRDTYGVETAPGQDDALLLAITVVIDMMAHEGR
;
A
#
# COMPACT_ATOMS: atom_id res chain seq x y z
N MET A 1 11.33 -17.59 16.90
CA MET A 1 10.32 -17.32 15.87
C MET A 1 10.50 -15.88 15.45
N ALA A 2 11.06 -15.62 14.26
CA ALA A 2 11.14 -14.26 13.74
C ALA A 2 9.75 -13.89 13.21
N GLY A 3 8.89 -13.37 14.09
CA GLY A 3 7.55 -12.93 13.73
C GLY A 3 7.65 -11.67 12.89
N GLY A 4 6.96 -11.65 11.75
CA GLY A 4 6.80 -10.42 10.96
C GLY A 4 6.10 -9.31 11.75
N SER A 5 6.20 -8.07 11.28
CA SER A 5 5.44 -6.96 11.86
C SER A 5 3.99 -7.04 11.37
N ARG A 6 3.01 -6.84 12.25
CA ARG A 6 1.60 -6.80 11.87
C ARG A 6 1.01 -5.43 12.14
N TYR A 7 0.27 -4.94 11.15
CA TYR A 7 -0.36 -3.64 11.15
C TYR A 7 -1.85 -3.76 10.88
N GLN A 8 -2.62 -2.86 11.48
CA GLN A 8 -4.04 -2.67 11.22
C GLN A 8 -4.22 -1.44 10.32
N MET A 9 -4.88 -1.65 9.18
CA MET A 9 -5.20 -0.61 8.21
C MET A 9 -6.71 -0.42 8.11
N ARG A 10 -7.13 0.80 7.71
CA ARG A 10 -8.53 1.13 7.43
C ARG A 10 -8.80 1.04 5.93
N GLN A 11 -9.98 0.55 5.55
CA GLN A 11 -10.44 0.52 4.16
C GLN A 11 -10.89 1.91 3.70
N ARG A 12 -10.87 2.13 2.38
CA ARG A 12 -11.44 3.33 1.74
C ARG A 12 -10.83 4.64 2.25
N MET A 13 -9.52 4.63 2.50
CA MET A 13 -8.80 5.79 3.00
C MET A 13 -9.05 7.02 2.10
N PHE A 14 -9.10 6.85 0.80
CA PHE A 14 -9.30 7.97 -0.12
C PHE A 14 -10.71 8.60 -0.07
N SER A 15 -11.76 7.85 0.30
CA SER A 15 -13.16 8.34 0.26
C SER A 15 -13.47 9.42 1.29
N ILE A 16 -12.67 9.53 2.35
CA ILE A 16 -12.99 10.38 3.49
C ILE A 16 -12.27 11.74 3.40
N GLY A 17 -11.18 11.86 2.64
CA GLY A 17 -10.40 13.11 2.53
C GLY A 17 -9.78 13.58 3.86
N ASN A 18 -9.65 12.66 4.83
CA ASN A 18 -9.11 12.90 6.15
C ASN A 18 -7.78 12.15 6.33
N ASP A 19 -7.12 12.36 7.46
CA ASP A 19 -5.92 11.61 7.82
C ASP A 19 -6.28 10.20 8.32
N PHE A 20 -5.39 9.24 8.11
CA PHE A 20 -5.54 7.86 8.57
C PHE A 20 -4.35 7.43 9.39
N PHE A 21 -4.63 6.77 10.51
CA PHE A 21 -3.60 6.17 11.35
C PHE A 21 -3.52 4.67 11.08
N ILE A 22 -2.30 4.17 10.97
CA ILE A 22 -1.97 2.75 10.89
C ILE A 22 -1.39 2.37 12.24
N THR A 23 -1.98 1.37 12.88
CA THR A 23 -1.52 0.90 14.19
C THR A 23 -0.75 -0.41 14.07
N ASP A 24 0.23 -0.61 14.93
CA ASP A 24 0.90 -1.90 15.10
C ASP A 24 0.01 -2.93 15.82
N ALA A 25 0.56 -4.12 16.07
CA ALA A 25 -0.13 -5.21 16.76
C ALA A 25 -0.46 -4.89 18.23
N GLN A 26 0.20 -3.89 18.81
CA GLN A 26 -0.01 -3.40 20.18
C GLN A 26 -1.07 -2.28 20.23
N GLY A 27 -1.58 -1.85 19.07
CA GLY A 27 -2.56 -0.77 18.95
C GLY A 27 -1.95 0.63 19.03
N GLN A 28 -0.61 0.75 18.96
CA GLN A 28 0.06 2.04 18.92
C GLN A 28 0.13 2.54 17.49
N THR A 29 -0.01 3.85 17.29
CA THR A 29 0.17 4.49 15.98
C THR A 29 1.62 4.29 15.53
N ALA A 30 1.80 3.57 14.42
CA ALA A 30 3.10 3.35 13.79
C ALA A 30 3.32 4.34 12.63
N PHE A 31 2.27 4.59 11.85
CA PHE A 31 2.33 5.45 10.67
C PHE A 31 1.04 6.27 10.51
N LYS A 32 1.14 7.32 9.71
CA LYS A 32 0.01 8.16 9.31
C LYS A 32 0.00 8.37 7.80
N VAL A 33 -1.19 8.35 7.21
CA VAL A 33 -1.42 8.73 5.81
C VAL A 33 -2.19 10.04 5.80
N ASP A 34 -1.54 11.13 5.35
CA ASP A 34 -2.18 12.44 5.22
C ASP A 34 -2.94 12.52 3.89
N GLY A 35 -4.27 12.51 4.02
CA GLY A 35 -5.25 12.48 2.93
C GLY A 35 -5.63 13.85 2.37
N LYS A 36 -5.21 14.95 3.01
CA LYS A 36 -5.79 16.29 2.73
C LYS A 36 -5.54 16.76 1.30
N LEU A 37 -4.44 16.32 0.69
CA LEU A 37 -4.06 16.72 -0.67
C LEU A 37 -4.63 15.84 -1.78
N LEU A 38 -5.36 14.76 -1.44
CA LEU A 38 -5.99 13.91 -2.46
C LEU A 38 -6.92 14.70 -3.37
N ARG A 39 -7.76 15.56 -2.78
CA ARG A 39 -8.77 16.33 -3.52
C ARG A 39 -8.19 17.46 -4.37
N VAL A 40 -6.96 17.91 -4.08
CA VAL A 40 -6.37 19.11 -4.69
C VAL A 40 -5.35 18.74 -5.77
N ARG A 41 -4.56 17.67 -5.56
CA ARG A 41 -3.45 17.29 -6.45
C ARG A 41 -3.24 15.78 -6.61
N SER A 42 -4.23 14.95 -6.27
CA SER A 42 -4.09 13.47 -6.30
C SER A 42 -2.81 12.99 -5.60
N THR A 43 -2.47 13.60 -4.46
CA THR A 43 -1.22 13.36 -3.72
C THR A 43 -1.54 12.97 -2.27
N LEU A 44 -0.79 12.02 -1.74
CA LEU A 44 -0.79 11.59 -0.34
C LEU A 44 0.61 11.64 0.24
N PHE A 45 0.70 11.91 1.53
CA PHE A 45 1.93 11.74 2.29
C PHE A 45 1.79 10.57 3.25
N PHE A 46 2.83 9.73 3.29
CA PHE A 46 2.98 8.65 4.24
C PHE A 46 4.04 9.07 5.25
N GLU A 47 3.67 9.14 6.51
CA GLU A 47 4.46 9.70 7.61
C GLU A 47 4.70 8.63 8.68
N ASP A 48 5.81 8.76 9.40
CA ASP A 48 6.00 8.02 10.65
C ASP A 48 5.12 8.57 11.79
N ALA A 49 5.17 7.93 12.95
CA ALA A 49 4.45 8.38 14.15
C ALA A 49 4.85 9.78 14.64
N GLY A 50 6.04 10.27 14.27
CA GLY A 50 6.54 11.60 14.59
C GLY A 50 6.12 12.69 13.59
N GLY A 51 5.44 12.32 12.50
CA GLY A 51 5.06 13.22 11.42
C GLY A 51 6.16 13.47 10.39
N ASN A 52 7.24 12.69 10.40
CA ASN A 52 8.26 12.79 9.36
C ASN A 52 7.74 12.10 8.10
N GLN A 53 7.76 12.82 6.98
CA GLN A 53 7.37 12.27 5.68
C GLN A 53 8.37 11.19 5.24
N LEU A 54 7.89 9.96 5.09
CA LEU A 54 8.64 8.82 4.57
C LEU A 54 8.44 8.67 3.06
N TYR A 55 7.19 8.80 2.60
CA TYR A 55 6.85 8.64 1.19
C TYR A 55 5.81 9.66 0.74
N LYS A 56 5.86 9.99 -0.55
CA LYS A 56 4.83 10.74 -1.26
C LYS A 56 4.22 9.83 -2.32
N ILE A 57 2.92 9.59 -2.26
CA ILE A 57 2.19 8.82 -3.26
C ILE A 57 1.52 9.82 -4.20
N GLN A 58 1.74 9.69 -5.51
CA GLN A 58 1.16 10.60 -6.48
C GLN A 58 0.72 9.84 -7.74
N GLU A 59 -0.46 10.21 -8.24
CA GLU A 59 -0.92 9.79 -9.56
C GLU A 59 -0.10 10.48 -10.65
N ARG A 60 0.50 9.70 -11.56
CA ARG A 60 1.18 10.24 -12.74
C ARG A 60 0.29 10.03 -13.95
N MET A 61 -0.29 11.12 -14.49
CA MET A 61 -1.08 11.12 -15.73
C MET A 61 -0.21 10.91 -16.99
N LEU A 62 0.71 9.94 -16.99
CA LEU A 62 1.61 9.67 -18.12
C LEU A 62 1.02 8.59 -19.03
N ARG A 63 0.06 8.94 -19.91
CA ARG A 63 -0.51 8.17 -21.06
C ARG A 63 -0.96 6.70 -20.85
N VAL A 64 -0.54 6.02 -19.79
CA VAL A 64 -0.89 4.68 -19.36
C VAL A 64 -1.81 4.88 -18.17
N ARG A 65 -3.09 4.57 -18.34
CA ARG A 65 -4.16 5.00 -17.44
C ARG A 65 -4.15 4.37 -16.04
N ASP A 66 -3.25 3.45 -15.71
CA ASP A 66 -3.36 2.68 -14.46
C ASP A 66 -2.00 2.51 -13.76
N SER A 67 -1.31 3.60 -13.41
CA SER A 67 -0.12 3.52 -12.55
C SER A 67 0.00 4.67 -11.55
N MET A 68 0.41 4.33 -10.33
CA MET A 68 0.75 5.29 -9.27
C MET A 68 2.22 5.12 -8.87
N THR A 69 2.87 6.24 -8.54
CA THR A 69 4.28 6.25 -8.10
C THR A 69 4.34 6.59 -6.61
N ILE A 70 5.19 5.85 -5.90
CA ILE A 70 5.61 6.14 -4.53
C ILE A 70 7.00 6.76 -4.63
N GLU A 71 7.14 8.01 -4.19
CA GLU A 71 8.39 8.78 -4.19
C GLU A 71 8.94 8.89 -2.76
N ARG A 72 10.27 8.85 -2.63
CA ARG A 72 10.99 9.20 -1.40
C ARG A 72 10.97 10.73 -1.17
N PRO A 73 11.38 11.22 0.01
CA PRO A 73 11.39 12.66 0.30
C PRO A 73 12.31 13.46 -0.64
N ASP A 74 13.34 12.83 -1.20
CA ASP A 74 14.25 13.41 -2.20
C ASP A 74 13.65 13.47 -3.62
N GLY A 75 12.43 12.97 -3.82
CA GLY A 75 11.75 12.92 -5.12
C GLY A 75 12.14 11.73 -6.00
N SER A 76 13.06 10.86 -5.55
CA SER A 76 13.38 9.61 -6.25
C SER A 76 12.24 8.61 -6.14
N ALA A 77 12.03 7.79 -7.16
CA ALA A 77 11.02 6.73 -7.10
C ALA A 77 11.44 5.63 -6.12
N ALA A 78 10.57 5.31 -5.15
CA ALA A 78 10.68 4.16 -4.27
C ALA A 78 10.04 2.92 -4.91
N ALA A 79 8.85 3.10 -5.51
CA ALA A 79 8.14 2.05 -6.22
C ALA A 79 7.20 2.65 -7.27
N LYS A 80 6.87 1.86 -8.30
CA LYS A 80 5.79 2.16 -9.24
C LYS A 80 4.82 0.99 -9.28
N VAL A 81 3.55 1.24 -8.95
CA VAL A 81 2.49 0.23 -8.92
C VAL A 81 1.64 0.38 -10.16
N HIS A 82 1.37 -0.73 -10.86
CA HIS A 82 0.54 -0.72 -12.06
C HIS A 82 -0.23 -2.03 -12.23
N ASN A 83 -1.39 -1.96 -12.89
CA ASN A 83 -2.21 -3.14 -13.15
C ASN A 83 -1.57 -3.98 -14.26
N ALA A 84 -1.41 -5.28 -14.03
CA ALA A 84 -0.97 -6.20 -15.07
C ALA A 84 -2.17 -6.55 -15.96
N LEU A 85 -2.49 -5.68 -16.93
CA LEU A 85 -3.61 -5.81 -17.89
C LEU A 85 -3.55 -7.06 -18.81
N ILE A 86 -2.62 -8.00 -18.59
CA ILE A 86 -2.25 -9.06 -19.54
C ILE A 86 -2.99 -10.38 -19.26
N THR A 87 -3.69 -10.54 -18.13
CA THR A 87 -4.40 -11.79 -17.79
C THR A 87 -5.89 -11.59 -17.51
N PRO A 88 -6.81 -12.12 -18.35
CA PRO A 88 -8.26 -11.87 -18.25
C PRO A 88 -8.96 -12.52 -17.05
N LEU A 89 -8.24 -13.14 -16.10
CA LEU A 89 -8.83 -13.99 -15.07
C LEU A 89 -8.41 -13.67 -13.63
N ARG A 90 -7.46 -12.76 -13.37
CA ARG A 90 -7.08 -12.33 -12.00
C ARG A 90 -6.48 -10.93 -12.01
N ASP A 91 -7.03 -10.02 -11.21
CA ASP A 91 -6.42 -8.72 -10.92
C ASP A 91 -5.05 -8.94 -10.24
N ARG A 92 -3.99 -8.86 -11.04
CA ARG A 92 -2.61 -8.92 -10.57
C ARG A 92 -2.02 -7.52 -10.69
N TRP A 93 -1.42 -7.06 -9.61
CA TRP A 93 -0.66 -5.83 -9.58
C TRP A 93 0.82 -6.16 -9.65
N THR A 94 1.54 -5.39 -10.47
CA THR A 94 3.00 -5.44 -10.55
C THR A 94 3.54 -4.18 -9.87
N ILE A 95 4.63 -4.36 -9.12
CA ILE A 95 5.30 -3.28 -8.41
C ILE A 95 6.76 -3.25 -8.87
N ASP A 96 7.13 -2.21 -9.59
CA ASP A 96 8.52 -1.99 -10.00
C ASP A 96 9.28 -1.33 -8.87
N ILE A 97 10.42 -1.90 -8.49
CA ILE A 97 11.34 -1.36 -7.49
C ILE A 97 12.61 -0.89 -8.21
N PRO A 98 12.93 0.42 -8.25
CA PRO A 98 14.13 0.91 -8.90
C PRO A 98 15.40 0.27 -8.33
N GLY A 99 16.22 -0.32 -9.21
CA GLY A 99 17.48 -0.96 -8.83
C GLY A 99 17.32 -2.32 -8.11
N GLY A 100 16.12 -2.88 -8.04
CA GLY A 100 15.84 -4.14 -7.35
C GLY A 100 14.92 -5.08 -8.12
N ALA A 101 14.67 -6.26 -7.53
CA ALA A 101 13.67 -7.18 -8.07
C ALA A 101 12.26 -6.60 -7.86
N GLY A 102 11.44 -6.61 -8.90
CA GLY A 102 10.03 -6.22 -8.80
C GLY A 102 9.24 -7.16 -7.89
N MET A 103 8.08 -6.69 -7.43
CA MET A 103 7.12 -7.47 -6.65
C MET A 103 5.84 -7.70 -7.46
N SER A 104 5.06 -8.69 -7.05
CA SER A 104 3.74 -8.93 -7.62
C SER A 104 2.74 -9.38 -6.57
N THR A 105 1.46 -9.12 -6.81
CA THR A 105 0.40 -9.59 -5.94
C THR A 105 -0.16 -10.94 -6.37
N LYS A 106 -0.59 -11.75 -5.39
CA LYS A 106 -1.33 -12.99 -5.61
C LYS A 106 -2.46 -13.13 -4.58
N GLY A 107 -3.68 -13.38 -5.06
CA GLY A 107 -4.85 -13.61 -4.20
C GLY A 107 -6.06 -12.82 -4.68
N ASN A 108 -6.95 -12.50 -3.74
CA ASN A 108 -8.15 -11.71 -3.99
C ASN A 108 -7.95 -10.29 -3.43
N ILE A 109 -7.64 -9.35 -4.33
CA ILE A 109 -7.38 -7.94 -3.98
C ILE A 109 -8.64 -7.27 -3.44
N VAL A 110 -9.78 -7.47 -4.12
CA VAL A 110 -11.07 -6.84 -3.78
C VAL A 110 -11.52 -7.17 -2.36
N ASN A 111 -11.27 -8.41 -1.91
CA ASN A 111 -11.62 -8.84 -0.55
C ASN A 111 -10.50 -8.63 0.47
N HIS A 112 -9.40 -7.98 0.10
CA HIS A 112 -8.19 -7.82 0.92
C HIS A 112 -7.67 -9.15 1.47
N GLU A 113 -7.64 -10.18 0.63
CA GLU A 113 -7.09 -11.52 0.94
C GLU A 113 -6.03 -11.89 -0.10
N TYR A 114 -4.86 -11.27 0.00
CA TYR A 114 -3.78 -11.43 -0.97
C TYR A 114 -2.40 -11.32 -0.33
N ARG A 115 -1.38 -11.66 -1.11
CA ARG A 115 0.03 -11.57 -0.71
C ARG A 115 0.80 -10.73 -1.72
N ILE A 116 1.85 -10.09 -1.23
CA ILE A 116 2.88 -9.44 -2.04
C ILE A 116 4.09 -10.37 -2.04
N GLU A 117 4.56 -10.73 -3.23
CA GLU A 117 5.69 -11.62 -3.41
C GLU A 117 6.83 -10.92 -4.17
N GLN A 118 8.06 -11.12 -3.70
CA GLN A 118 9.29 -10.67 -4.35
C GLN A 118 10.21 -11.87 -4.54
N GLY A 119 10.67 -12.12 -5.77
CA GLY A 119 11.55 -13.27 -6.05
C GLY A 119 10.96 -14.64 -5.65
N GLY A 120 9.63 -14.77 -5.60
CA GLY A 120 8.94 -15.98 -5.15
C GLY A 120 8.75 -16.12 -3.64
N ALA A 121 9.34 -15.24 -2.83
CA ALA A 121 9.12 -15.18 -1.39
C ALA A 121 7.97 -14.22 -1.05
N VAL A 122 7.16 -14.56 -0.04
CA VAL A 122 6.12 -13.67 0.48
C VAL A 122 6.78 -12.61 1.35
N VAL A 123 6.64 -11.33 0.96
CA VAL A 123 7.15 -10.18 1.70
C VAL A 123 6.07 -9.45 2.49
N ALA A 124 4.80 -9.60 2.07
CA ALA A 124 3.66 -9.16 2.86
C ALA A 124 2.43 -10.04 2.64
N THR A 125 1.57 -10.15 3.65
CA THR A 125 0.25 -10.77 3.55
C THR A 125 -0.82 -9.79 4.03
N VAL A 126 -1.88 -9.66 3.26
CA VAL A 126 -3.03 -8.79 3.51
C VAL A 126 -4.26 -9.66 3.76
N SER A 127 -4.95 -9.44 4.90
CA SER A 127 -6.12 -10.24 5.28
C SER A 127 -7.11 -9.43 6.14
N LYS A 128 -8.41 -9.50 5.84
CA LYS A 128 -9.46 -9.01 6.76
C LYS A 128 -9.66 -9.94 7.93
N ARG A 129 -9.35 -11.23 7.77
CA ARG A 129 -9.65 -12.26 8.78
C ARG A 129 -8.90 -12.07 10.10
N TRP A 130 -7.82 -11.30 10.11
CA TRP A 130 -7.06 -11.00 11.33
C TRP A 130 -7.77 -10.02 12.26
N PHE A 131 -8.70 -9.22 11.75
CA PHE A 131 -9.38 -8.19 12.53
C PHE A 131 -10.89 -8.38 12.43
N ARG A 132 -11.57 -8.42 13.57
CA ARG A 132 -13.05 -8.45 13.61
C ARG A 132 -13.68 -7.05 13.49
N ILE A 133 -12.84 -6.02 13.35
CA ILE A 133 -13.28 -4.62 13.29
C ILE A 133 -13.75 -4.31 11.88
N ARG A 134 -14.97 -3.76 11.75
CA ARG A 134 -15.54 -3.39 10.46
C ARG A 134 -14.65 -2.36 9.76
N ASP A 135 -14.61 -2.43 8.43
CA ASP A 135 -13.88 -1.47 7.59
C ASP A 135 -12.36 -1.44 7.87
N THR A 136 -11.79 -2.52 8.43
CA THR A 136 -10.35 -2.70 8.63
C THR A 136 -9.84 -3.95 7.92
N TYR A 137 -8.54 -4.00 7.70
CA TYR A 137 -7.81 -5.18 7.28
C TYR A 137 -6.41 -5.14 7.88
N GLY A 138 -5.74 -6.28 7.88
CA GLY A 138 -4.39 -6.40 8.38
C GLY A 138 -3.35 -6.55 7.30
N VAL A 139 -2.15 -6.07 7.60
CA VAL A 139 -0.95 -6.31 6.79
C VAL A 139 0.12 -6.88 7.70
N GLU A 140 0.63 -8.05 7.35
CA GLU A 140 1.79 -8.66 8.00
C GLU A 140 2.96 -8.60 7.03
N THR A 141 4.05 -7.98 7.44
CA THR A 141 5.27 -7.83 6.65
C THR A 141 6.30 -8.85 7.10
N ALA A 142 7.09 -9.38 6.17
CA ALA A 142 8.16 -10.30 6.49
C ALA A 142 9.29 -9.56 7.26
N PRO A 143 10.03 -10.24 8.16
CA PRO A 143 11.13 -9.61 8.88
C PRO A 143 12.18 -8.98 7.94
N GLY A 144 12.69 -7.80 8.33
CA GLY A 144 13.74 -7.09 7.59
C GLY A 144 13.29 -6.40 6.31
N GLN A 145 11.97 -6.36 6.05
CA GLN A 145 11.42 -5.56 4.95
C GLN A 145 11.27 -4.09 5.35
N ASP A 146 11.12 -3.24 4.34
CA ASP A 146 10.67 -1.86 4.54
C ASP A 146 9.15 -1.87 4.76
N ASP A 147 8.75 -1.94 6.02
CA ASP A 147 7.35 -2.02 6.43
C ASP A 147 6.55 -0.81 5.92
N ALA A 148 7.14 0.39 5.96
CA ALA A 148 6.49 1.61 5.48
C ALA A 148 6.23 1.56 3.97
N LEU A 149 7.20 1.07 3.18
CA LEU A 149 7.02 0.91 1.74
C LEU A 149 5.94 -0.13 1.41
N LEU A 150 5.93 -1.28 2.09
CA LEU A 150 4.92 -2.33 1.88
C LEU A 150 3.51 -1.85 2.24
N LEU A 151 3.38 -1.08 3.33
CA LEU A 151 2.13 -0.44 3.70
C LEU A 151 1.71 0.62 2.68
N ALA A 152 2.63 1.46 2.21
CA ALA A 152 2.35 2.45 1.16
C ALA A 152 1.93 1.79 -0.17
N ILE A 153 2.56 0.68 -0.57
CA ILE A 153 2.13 -0.15 -1.72
C ILE A 153 0.71 -0.65 -1.50
N THR A 154 0.39 -1.11 -0.29
CA THR A 154 -0.96 -1.58 0.06
C THR A 154 -1.99 -0.46 -0.02
N VAL A 155 -1.66 0.76 0.43
CA VAL A 155 -2.49 1.97 0.24
C VAL A 155 -2.77 2.19 -1.25
N VAL A 156 -1.72 2.16 -2.09
CA VAL A 156 -1.86 2.36 -3.53
C VAL A 156 -2.76 1.31 -4.18
N ILE A 157 -2.57 0.03 -3.84
CA ILE A 157 -3.42 -1.05 -4.35
C ILE A 157 -4.88 -0.84 -3.92
N ASP A 158 -5.14 -0.47 -2.65
CA ASP A 158 -6.49 -0.17 -2.17
C ASP A 158 -7.13 0.97 -2.95
N MET A 159 -6.37 2.03 -3.24
CA MET A 159 -6.85 3.16 -4.05
C MET A 159 -7.21 2.71 -5.47
N MET A 160 -6.27 2.07 -6.17
CA MET A 160 -6.46 1.73 -7.58
C MET A 160 -7.48 0.60 -7.79
N ALA A 161 -7.65 -0.30 -6.83
CA ALA A 161 -8.67 -1.35 -6.89
C ALA A 161 -10.11 -0.85 -6.61
N HIS A 162 -10.25 0.36 -6.04
CA HIS A 162 -11.55 0.93 -5.66
C HIS A 162 -11.83 2.30 -6.30
N GLU A 163 -10.95 2.79 -7.19
CA GLU A 163 -11.24 3.93 -8.06
C GLU A 163 -12.39 3.57 -9.02
N GLY A 164 -13.48 4.35 -8.99
CA GLY A 164 -14.62 4.19 -9.90
C GLY A 164 -15.93 3.66 -9.29
N ARG A 165 -16.16 3.80 -7.97
CA ARG A 165 -17.44 3.48 -7.34
C ARG A 165 -18.05 4.66 -6.60
#